data_AF-A0A970GD21-F1
#
_entry.id   AF-A0A970GD21-F1
#
_cell.length_a   1.000
_cell.length_b   1.000
_cell.length_c   1.000
_cell.angle_alpha   90.00
_cell.angle_beta   90.00
_cell.angle_gamma   90.00
#
_symmetry.space_group_name_H-M   'P 1'
#
loop_
_entity.id
_entity.type
_entity.pdbx_description
1 polymer ?
#
loop_
_entity_poly.entity_id
_entity_poly.type
_entity_poly.pdbx_seq_one_letter_code
_entity_poly.pdbx_strand_id
1 'polypeptide(L)'
;NVPDWQPIVYPNNPATVYAQVSIEGIPAQLNDLVGAFVNNECRGTGEIVLIDRATAYSTILVNLASDGELVQFKIYSYANDAVYPVQETLTMQTGSVYGSAENPVVLNGTFNIVLTPPQVNLVSHQNTYRLTWNAVPNANNYRIYSCSEPYGTYQLVHTTANLYWEIPTTQQKCFFKVVAEQIGISKGK
;
A
#
# COMPACT_ATOMS: atom_id res chain seq x y z
N ASN A 1 10.13 12.55 16.11
CA ASN A 1 9.33 11.38 16.56
C ASN A 1 9.86 10.14 15.86
N VAL A 2 9.37 8.95 16.18
CA VAL A 2 9.59 7.75 15.36
C VAL A 2 8.24 7.06 15.21
N PRO A 3 7.93 6.48 14.04
CA PRO A 3 6.67 5.81 13.84
C PRO A 3 6.60 4.54 14.71
N ASP A 4 5.42 4.23 15.24
CA ASP A 4 5.19 2.98 15.97
C ASP A 4 5.01 1.81 14.99
N TRP A 5 6.11 1.44 14.33
CA TRP A 5 6.17 0.29 13.42
C TRP A 5 6.80 -0.88 14.17
N GLN A 6 5.96 -1.76 14.71
CA GLN A 6 6.38 -2.97 15.41
C GLN A 6 6.30 -4.19 14.48
N PRO A 7 7.44 -4.74 14.02
CA PRO A 7 7.43 -5.93 13.17
C PRO A 7 6.82 -7.13 13.89
N ILE A 8 5.83 -7.76 13.27
CA ILE A 8 5.30 -9.05 13.70
C ILE A 8 6.16 -10.16 13.12
N VAL A 9 6.61 -11.08 13.97
CA VAL A 9 7.50 -12.18 13.62
C VAL A 9 6.71 -13.48 13.48
N TYR A 10 6.95 -14.21 12.41
CA TYR A 10 6.45 -15.57 12.20
C TYR A 10 7.60 -16.57 12.27
N PRO A 11 7.31 -17.86 12.54
CA PRO A 11 8.32 -18.92 12.61
C PRO A 11 8.83 -19.36 11.22
N ASN A 12 9.07 -18.42 10.31
CA ASN A 12 9.62 -18.64 8.98
C ASN A 12 10.97 -17.93 8.83
N ASN A 13 11.80 -18.35 7.88
CA ASN A 13 13.03 -17.62 7.57
C ASN A 13 12.68 -16.25 6.96
N PRO A 14 13.15 -15.12 7.51
CA PRO A 14 12.86 -13.81 6.95
C PRO A 14 13.42 -13.67 5.53
N ALA A 15 12.66 -13.00 4.67
CA ALA A 15 13.19 -12.54 3.39
C ALA A 15 14.05 -11.29 3.60
N THR A 16 15.04 -11.06 2.75
CA THR A 16 15.89 -9.86 2.80
C THR A 16 15.57 -8.95 1.63
N VAL A 17 15.39 -7.65 1.88
CA VAL A 17 15.31 -6.63 0.85
C VAL A 17 16.52 -5.71 0.98
N TYR A 18 17.33 -5.61 -0.06
CA TYR A 18 18.37 -4.60 -0.20
C TYR A 18 17.85 -3.48 -1.10
N ALA A 19 17.58 -2.32 -0.50
CA ALA A 19 16.90 -1.22 -1.17
C ALA A 19 17.77 0.03 -1.26
N GLN A 20 17.66 0.75 -2.38
CA GLN A 20 18.06 2.14 -2.50
C GLN A 20 16.82 3.00 -2.20
N VAL A 21 16.97 4.00 -1.33
CA VAL A 21 15.85 4.69 -0.71
C VAL A 21 15.88 6.18 -0.99
N SER A 22 14.77 6.73 -1.47
CA SER A 22 14.58 8.15 -1.71
C SER A 22 13.21 8.63 -1.26
N ILE A 23 13.06 9.93 -1.05
CA ILE A 23 11.79 10.61 -0.81
C ILE A 23 11.66 11.73 -1.84
N GLU A 24 10.62 11.69 -2.65
CA GLU A 24 10.39 12.63 -3.77
C GLU A 24 11.64 12.76 -4.68
N GLY A 25 12.33 11.64 -4.94
CA GLY A 25 13.53 11.57 -5.76
C GLY A 25 14.83 12.03 -5.08
N ILE A 26 14.78 12.50 -3.84
CA ILE A 26 15.94 12.90 -3.07
C ILE A 26 16.38 11.73 -2.17
N PRO A 27 17.68 11.38 -2.08
CA PRO A 27 18.14 10.31 -1.20
C PRO A 27 17.64 10.50 0.24
N ALA A 28 17.16 9.42 0.85
CA ALA A 28 16.72 9.42 2.23
C ALA A 28 17.88 9.78 3.18
N GLN A 29 17.56 10.32 4.34
CA GLN A 29 18.54 10.85 5.29
C GLN A 29 18.75 9.90 6.47
N LEU A 30 19.84 10.12 7.20
CA LEU A 30 20.05 9.44 8.47
C LEU A 30 18.86 9.71 9.41
N ASN A 31 18.42 8.68 10.15
CA ASN A 31 17.23 8.64 11.00
C ASN A 31 15.88 8.53 10.28
N ASP A 32 15.84 8.60 8.94
CA ASP A 32 14.67 8.10 8.22
C ASP A 32 14.56 6.57 8.42
N LEU A 33 13.36 6.03 8.24
CA LEU A 33 13.08 4.62 8.47
C LEU A 33 12.25 4.05 7.33
N VAL A 34 12.62 2.87 6.85
CA VAL A 34 11.79 2.11 5.89
C VAL A 34 10.99 1.07 6.66
N GLY A 35 9.72 0.91 6.31
CA GLY A 35 8.85 -0.14 6.82
C GLY A 35 8.28 -0.98 5.69
N ALA A 36 8.26 -2.31 5.89
CA ALA A 36 7.61 -3.28 5.02
C ALA A 36 6.30 -3.76 5.66
N PHE A 37 5.21 -3.84 4.89
CA PHE A 37 3.86 -4.10 5.39
C PHE A 37 3.11 -5.11 4.52
N VAL A 38 2.32 -5.96 5.16
CA VAL A 38 1.30 -6.79 4.50
C VAL A 38 -0.03 -6.48 5.16
N ASN A 39 -1.02 -6.00 4.40
CA ASN A 39 -2.35 -5.62 4.92
C ASN A 39 -2.29 -4.72 6.17
N ASN A 40 -1.41 -3.70 6.17
CA ASN A 40 -1.08 -2.80 7.29
C ASN A 40 -0.31 -3.42 8.48
N GLU A 41 -0.07 -4.72 8.50
CA GLU A 41 0.77 -5.36 9.53
C GLU A 41 2.25 -5.17 9.17
N CYS A 42 3.04 -4.59 10.08
CA CYS A 42 4.46 -4.38 9.85
C CYS A 42 5.19 -5.73 9.86
N ARG A 43 5.96 -6.02 8.82
CA ARG A 43 6.76 -7.24 8.65
C ARG A 43 8.24 -7.03 8.91
N GLY A 44 8.69 -5.79 8.89
CA GLY A 44 10.09 -5.45 9.03
C GLY A 44 10.30 -3.95 8.93
N THR A 45 11.37 -3.49 9.55
CA THR A 45 11.87 -2.12 9.42
C THR A 45 13.33 -2.16 9.02
N GLY A 46 13.80 -1.07 8.41
CA GLY A 46 15.20 -0.89 8.05
C GLY A 46 15.62 0.56 8.23
N GLU A 47 16.75 0.77 8.89
CA GLU A 47 17.36 2.09 9.05
C GLU A 47 18.08 2.50 7.76
N ILE A 48 18.25 3.81 7.57
CA ILE A 48 19.02 4.34 6.45
C ILE A 48 20.52 4.30 6.75
N VAL A 49 21.26 3.72 5.80
CA VAL A 49 22.72 3.79 5.72
C VAL A 49 23.09 4.66 4.51
N LEU A 50 23.86 5.72 4.77
CA LEU A 50 24.42 6.56 3.73
C LEU A 50 25.76 6.01 3.28
N ILE A 51 25.92 5.77 1.98
CA ILE A 51 27.23 5.42 1.41
C ILE A 51 28.00 6.69 1.03
N ASP A 52 27.28 7.71 0.55
CA ASP A 52 27.77 9.05 0.30
C ASP A 52 26.63 10.07 0.44
N ARG A 53 26.83 11.31 -0.04
CA ARG A 53 25.77 12.35 -0.02
C ARG A 53 24.71 12.19 -1.10
N ALA A 54 24.89 11.25 -2.04
CA ALA A 54 24.05 11.04 -3.20
C ALA A 54 23.27 9.72 -3.13
N THR A 55 23.63 8.79 -2.24
CA THR A 55 23.03 7.46 -2.20
C THR A 55 22.75 6.98 -0.77
N ALA A 56 21.50 6.59 -0.56
CA ALA A 56 20.98 6.04 0.68
C ALA A 56 20.46 4.63 0.44
N TYR A 57 20.83 3.70 1.32
CA TYR A 57 20.41 2.30 1.27
C TYR A 57 19.76 1.86 2.57
N SER A 58 18.98 0.79 2.50
CA SER A 58 18.48 0.08 3.66
C SER A 58 18.40 -1.42 3.38
N THR A 59 18.76 -2.21 4.38
CA THR A 59 18.53 -3.66 4.37
C THR A 59 17.39 -3.97 5.33
N ILE A 60 16.32 -4.59 4.82
CA ILE A 60 15.11 -4.90 5.59
C ILE A 60 14.97 -6.42 5.68
N LEU A 61 14.83 -6.94 6.90
CA LEU A 61 14.41 -8.32 7.13
C LEU A 61 12.89 -8.36 7.24
N VAL A 62 12.24 -9.03 6.29
CA VAL A 62 10.78 -9.08 6.15
C VAL A 62 10.28 -10.44 6.63
N ASN A 63 9.56 -10.44 7.75
CA ASN A 63 9.03 -11.63 8.42
C ASN A 63 7.69 -12.04 7.82
N LEU A 64 7.70 -12.78 6.72
CA LEU A 64 6.48 -13.22 6.04
C LEU A 64 5.76 -14.33 6.82
N ALA A 65 4.42 -14.28 6.83
CA ALA A 65 3.57 -15.32 7.40
C ALA A 65 3.49 -16.56 6.48
N SER A 66 3.57 -16.34 5.17
CA SER A 66 3.60 -17.39 4.14
C SER A 66 4.25 -16.88 2.87
N ASP A 67 4.63 -17.80 1.99
CA ASP A 67 5.07 -17.44 0.64
C ASP A 67 3.95 -16.74 -0.15
N GLY A 68 4.34 -15.82 -1.03
CA GLY A 68 3.42 -15.14 -1.95
C GLY A 68 2.70 -13.93 -1.36
N GLU A 69 3.06 -13.49 -0.15
CA GLU A 69 2.50 -12.25 0.40
C GLU A 69 2.94 -11.03 -0.42
N LEU A 70 1.99 -10.14 -0.72
CA LEU A 70 2.25 -8.86 -1.36
C LEU A 70 2.70 -7.85 -0.30
N VAL A 71 3.96 -7.46 -0.36
CA VAL A 71 4.59 -6.51 0.55
C VAL A 71 4.57 -5.11 -0.05
N GLN A 72 4.13 -4.16 0.76
CA GLN A 72 4.11 -2.74 0.46
C GLN A 72 5.09 -1.99 1.37
N PHE A 73 5.65 -0.89 0.87
CA PHE A 73 6.65 -0.13 1.62
C PHE A 73 6.15 1.26 2.00
N LYS A 74 6.65 1.76 3.13
CA LYS A 74 6.49 3.16 3.57
C LYS A 74 7.84 3.66 4.04
N ILE A 75 8.09 4.95 3.87
CA ILE A 75 9.30 5.62 4.34
C ILE A 75 8.90 6.74 5.28
N TYR A 76 9.38 6.68 6.52
CA TYR A 76 9.24 7.76 7.47
C TYR A 76 10.41 8.73 7.30
N SER A 77 10.08 10.00 7.08
CA SER A 77 11.03 11.10 7.11
C SER A 77 11.11 11.68 8.51
N TYR A 78 12.28 11.58 9.15
CA TYR A 78 12.51 12.16 10.46
C TYR A 78 12.44 13.69 10.44
N ALA A 79 13.04 14.30 9.41
CA ALA A 79 13.11 15.75 9.28
C ALA A 79 11.74 16.42 9.13
N ASN A 80 10.80 15.74 8.46
CA ASN A 80 9.45 16.26 8.20
C ASN A 80 8.39 15.65 9.12
N ASP A 81 8.78 14.74 10.01
CA ASP A 81 7.90 13.89 10.81
C ASP A 81 6.75 13.29 9.99
N ALA A 82 7.03 12.79 8.79
CA ALA A 82 5.99 12.40 7.84
C ALA A 82 6.23 11.01 7.26
N VAL A 83 5.15 10.25 7.03
CA VAL A 83 5.22 8.93 6.42
C VAL A 83 4.81 9.04 4.95
N TYR A 84 5.74 8.71 4.06
CA TYR A 84 5.55 8.67 2.62
C TYR A 84 5.25 7.23 2.18
N PRO A 85 4.13 6.99 1.47
CA PRO A 85 3.90 5.70 0.83
C PRO A 85 4.88 5.49 -0.32
N VAL A 86 5.17 4.23 -0.63
CA VAL A 86 6.00 3.84 -1.77
C VAL A 86 5.14 3.15 -2.81
N GLN A 87 5.28 3.54 -4.07
CA GLN A 87 4.51 2.93 -5.17
C GLN A 87 4.90 1.46 -5.39
N GLU A 88 6.19 1.16 -5.28
CA GLU A 88 6.74 -0.17 -5.49
C GLU A 88 6.18 -1.19 -4.49
N THR A 89 5.89 -2.39 -4.97
CA THR A 89 5.38 -3.51 -4.16
C THR A 89 6.03 -4.80 -4.62
N LEU A 90 6.31 -5.71 -3.69
CA LEU A 90 6.94 -6.98 -4.01
C LEU A 90 6.07 -8.14 -3.54
N THR A 91 5.77 -9.09 -4.42
CA THR A 91 5.25 -10.40 -4.02
C THR A 91 6.43 -11.26 -3.59
N MET A 92 6.54 -11.51 -2.28
CA MET A 92 7.76 -12.06 -1.70
C MET A 92 7.64 -13.54 -1.33
N GLN A 93 8.78 -14.23 -1.22
CA GLN A 93 8.91 -15.62 -0.75
C GLN A 93 9.79 -15.63 0.49
N THR A 94 9.50 -16.52 1.44
CA THR A 94 10.28 -16.70 2.67
C THR A 94 11.74 -17.04 2.34
N GLY A 95 12.68 -16.53 3.15
CA GLY A 95 14.12 -16.77 3.02
C GLY A 95 14.79 -16.24 1.74
N SER A 96 14.04 -15.61 0.82
CA SER A 96 14.59 -15.10 -0.43
C SER A 96 15.24 -13.72 -0.27
N VAL A 97 16.13 -13.37 -1.18
CA VAL A 97 16.81 -12.06 -1.22
C VAL A 97 16.31 -11.27 -2.42
N TYR A 98 15.95 -10.01 -2.20
CA TYR A 98 15.46 -9.06 -3.19
C TYR A 98 16.42 -7.88 -3.28
N GLY A 99 16.96 -7.64 -4.46
CA GLY A 99 17.98 -6.62 -4.71
C GLY A 99 19.41 -7.09 -4.41
N SER A 100 20.39 -6.37 -4.95
CA SER A 100 21.82 -6.54 -4.71
C SER A 100 22.52 -5.18 -4.62
N ALA A 101 23.81 -5.19 -4.29
CA ALA A 101 24.63 -3.98 -4.29
C ALA A 101 24.64 -3.26 -5.66
N GLU A 102 24.68 -4.01 -6.77
CA GLU A 102 24.64 -3.40 -8.11
C GLU A 102 23.22 -3.11 -8.61
N ASN A 103 22.22 -3.89 -8.16
CA ASN A 103 20.82 -3.77 -8.60
C ASN A 103 19.88 -3.76 -7.39
N PRO A 104 19.84 -2.65 -6.63
CA PRO A 104 18.98 -2.56 -5.46
C PRO A 104 17.50 -2.45 -5.84
N VAL A 105 16.61 -2.81 -4.91
CA VAL A 105 15.18 -2.47 -5.03
C VAL A 105 15.05 -0.95 -4.86
N VAL A 106 14.42 -0.26 -5.81
CA VAL A 106 14.25 1.19 -5.73
C VAL A 106 12.98 1.51 -4.96
N LEU A 107 13.12 2.06 -3.75
CA LEU A 107 12.02 2.50 -2.92
C LEU A 107 11.99 4.03 -2.87
N ASN A 108 11.08 4.62 -3.64
CA ASN A 108 10.83 6.07 -3.61
C ASN A 108 9.52 6.41 -2.91
N GLY A 109 9.62 7.11 -1.79
CA GLY A 109 8.49 7.62 -1.04
C GLY A 109 7.90 8.85 -1.72
N THR A 110 6.62 8.82 -2.05
CA THR A 110 5.92 9.97 -2.66
C THR A 110 4.44 9.95 -2.33
N PHE A 111 3.82 11.12 -2.24
CA PHE A 111 2.36 11.22 -2.09
C PHE A 111 1.61 11.07 -3.41
N ASN A 112 2.31 11.10 -4.54
CA ASN A 112 1.72 10.94 -5.87
C ASN A 112 1.63 9.46 -6.26
N ILE A 113 0.87 8.68 -5.48
CA ILE A 113 0.63 7.26 -5.76
C ILE A 113 -0.42 7.10 -6.86
N VAL A 114 -0.09 6.27 -7.84
CA VAL A 114 -1.00 5.85 -8.90
C VAL A 114 -1.69 4.56 -8.48
N LEU A 115 -3.01 4.63 -8.33
CA LEU A 115 -3.85 3.49 -7.99
C LEU A 115 -4.50 2.92 -9.25
N THR A 116 -4.47 1.61 -9.38
CA THR A 116 -5.12 0.94 -10.51
C THR A 116 -6.64 0.88 -10.30
N PRO A 117 -7.44 0.88 -11.38
CA PRO A 117 -8.87 0.67 -11.27
C PRO A 117 -9.16 -0.72 -10.67
N PRO A 118 -10.03 -0.82 -9.64
CA PRO A 118 -10.44 -2.11 -9.10
C PRO A 118 -11.26 -2.90 -10.13
N GLN A 119 -11.07 -4.22 -10.17
CA GLN A 119 -11.91 -5.12 -10.95
C GLN A 119 -13.18 -5.42 -10.16
N VAL A 120 -14.31 -4.92 -10.67
CA VAL A 120 -15.59 -4.97 -9.97
C VAL A 120 -16.42 -6.15 -10.45
N ASN A 121 -17.06 -6.85 -9.52
CA ASN A 121 -18.05 -7.89 -9.79
C ASN A 121 -19.35 -7.62 -9.02
N LEU A 122 -20.49 -7.99 -9.59
CA LEU A 122 -21.80 -7.88 -8.96
C LEU A 122 -22.39 -9.28 -8.79
N VAL A 123 -22.67 -9.65 -7.54
CA VAL A 123 -23.21 -10.97 -7.21
C VAL A 123 -24.52 -10.85 -6.42
N SER A 124 -25.39 -11.84 -6.53
CA SER A 124 -26.52 -11.97 -5.60
C SER A 124 -26.03 -12.55 -4.27
N HIS A 125 -26.51 -12.02 -3.15
CA HIS A 125 -26.08 -12.45 -1.82
C HIS A 125 -27.22 -12.27 -0.82
N GLN A 126 -27.80 -13.34 -0.27
CA GLN A 126 -28.74 -13.30 0.87
C GLN A 126 -29.80 -12.17 0.83
N ASN A 127 -30.70 -12.19 -0.16
CA ASN A 127 -31.73 -11.16 -0.38
C ASN A 127 -31.22 -9.72 -0.60
N THR A 128 -29.92 -9.53 -0.86
CA THR A 128 -29.30 -8.31 -1.36
C THR A 128 -28.51 -8.59 -2.64
N TYR A 129 -28.02 -7.52 -3.27
CA TYR A 129 -26.92 -7.63 -4.22
C TYR A 129 -25.64 -7.15 -3.53
N ARG A 130 -24.51 -7.76 -3.87
CA ARG A 130 -23.21 -7.37 -3.33
C ARG A 130 -22.29 -6.99 -4.47
N LEU A 131 -21.79 -5.75 -4.42
CA LEU A 131 -20.71 -5.30 -5.27
C LEU A 131 -19.39 -5.68 -4.59
N THR A 132 -18.52 -6.40 -5.28
CA THR A 132 -17.21 -6.82 -4.76
C THR A 132 -16.08 -6.36 -5.68
N TRP A 133 -14.88 -6.21 -5.13
CA TRP A 133 -13.69 -5.89 -5.89
C TRP A 133 -12.42 -6.48 -5.26
N ASN A 134 -11.35 -6.56 -6.04
CA ASN A 134 -10.05 -6.96 -5.53
C ASN A 134 -9.38 -5.82 -4.72
N ALA A 135 -8.53 -6.19 -3.77
CA ALA A 135 -7.64 -5.25 -3.13
C ALA A 135 -6.74 -4.56 -4.18
N VAL A 136 -6.57 -3.25 -4.05
CA VAL A 136 -5.72 -2.44 -4.93
C VAL A 136 -4.48 -2.06 -4.11
N PRO A 137 -3.26 -2.39 -4.56
CA PRO A 137 -2.06 -2.01 -3.84
C PRO A 137 -2.03 -0.51 -3.57
N ASN A 138 -1.61 -0.16 -2.36
CA ASN A 138 -1.53 1.20 -1.80
C ASN A 138 -2.89 1.89 -1.55
N ALA A 139 -4.02 1.28 -1.91
CA ALA A 139 -5.33 1.75 -1.49
C ALA A 139 -5.65 1.31 -0.06
N ASN A 140 -6.31 2.16 0.70
CA ASN A 140 -6.85 1.84 2.03
C ASN A 140 -8.34 2.18 2.17
N ASN A 141 -8.96 2.74 1.12
CA ASN A 141 -10.37 3.02 1.05
C ASN A 141 -10.86 2.95 -0.40
N TYR A 142 -12.18 2.90 -0.57
CA TYR A 142 -12.84 2.83 -1.87
C TYR A 142 -14.05 3.75 -1.90
N ARG A 143 -14.20 4.49 -3.00
CA ARG A 143 -15.37 5.30 -3.32
C ARG A 143 -16.25 4.57 -4.31
N ILE A 144 -17.54 4.49 -3.99
CA ILE A 144 -18.56 3.87 -4.83
C ILE A 144 -19.43 4.97 -5.41
N TYR A 145 -19.51 4.99 -6.72
CA TYR A 145 -20.33 5.90 -7.49
C TYR A 145 -21.44 5.16 -8.21
N SER A 146 -22.57 5.83 -8.45
CA SER A 146 -23.66 5.30 -9.27
C SER A 146 -24.16 6.30 -10.32
N CYS A 147 -24.73 5.79 -11.41
CA CYS A 147 -25.42 6.60 -12.42
C CYS A 147 -26.59 5.80 -13.03
N SER A 148 -27.71 6.45 -13.35
CA SER A 148 -28.84 5.82 -14.06
C SER A 148 -28.55 5.59 -15.55
N GLU A 149 -27.51 6.24 -16.09
CA GLU A 149 -27.13 6.20 -17.49
C GLU A 149 -25.67 5.74 -17.63
N PRO A 150 -25.31 4.96 -18.66
CA PRO A 150 -23.96 4.39 -18.78
C PRO A 150 -22.87 5.45 -18.95
N TYR A 151 -23.20 6.56 -19.62
CA TYR A 151 -22.30 7.69 -19.91
C TYR A 151 -22.69 8.97 -19.17
N GLY A 152 -23.61 8.87 -18.20
CA GLY A 152 -24.05 10.01 -17.42
C GLY A 152 -23.00 10.46 -16.39
N THR A 153 -23.35 11.48 -15.62
CA THR A 153 -22.50 11.93 -14.52
C THR A 153 -22.68 11.02 -13.31
N TYR A 154 -21.61 10.32 -12.92
CA TYR A 154 -21.59 9.44 -11.76
C TYR A 154 -21.54 10.24 -10.45
N GLN A 155 -22.41 9.89 -9.50
CA GLN A 155 -22.49 10.52 -8.19
C GLN A 155 -21.97 9.59 -7.10
N LEU A 156 -21.23 10.13 -6.12
CA LEU A 156 -20.74 9.36 -4.99
C LEU A 156 -21.93 8.91 -4.13
N VAL A 157 -22.05 7.61 -3.89
CA VAL A 157 -23.13 7.04 -3.07
C VAL A 157 -22.62 6.42 -1.78
N HIS A 158 -21.37 5.97 -1.75
CA HIS A 158 -20.80 5.35 -0.57
C HIS A 158 -19.28 5.37 -0.56
N THR A 159 -18.69 5.17 0.62
CA THR A 159 -17.25 5.00 0.83
C THR A 159 -17.00 3.90 1.85
N THR A 160 -16.03 3.02 1.62
CA THR A 160 -15.72 1.93 2.55
C THR A 160 -14.28 1.44 2.39
N ALA A 161 -13.69 0.97 3.49
CA ALA A 161 -12.40 0.27 3.47
C ALA A 161 -12.57 -1.23 3.14
N ASN A 162 -13.81 -1.74 3.17
CA ASN A 162 -14.10 -3.11 2.79
C ASN A 162 -13.88 -3.33 1.29
N LEU A 163 -13.69 -4.59 0.91
CA LEU A 163 -13.62 -5.02 -0.48
C LEU A 163 -15.01 -5.32 -1.09
N TYR A 164 -16.06 -4.83 -0.44
CA TYR A 164 -17.44 -5.03 -0.86
C TYR A 164 -18.37 -3.90 -0.37
N TRP A 165 -19.50 -3.77 -1.05
CA TRP A 165 -20.63 -2.96 -0.61
C TRP A 165 -21.95 -3.69 -0.86
N GLU A 166 -22.84 -3.65 0.14
CA GLU A 166 -24.18 -4.23 0.07
C GLU A 166 -25.16 -3.25 -0.58
N ILE A 167 -25.86 -3.72 -1.59
CA ILE A 167 -26.87 -2.98 -2.34
C ILE A 167 -28.25 -3.52 -1.96
N PRO A 168 -29.15 -2.69 -1.41
CA PRO A 168 -30.53 -3.08 -1.14
C PRO A 168 -31.25 -3.55 -2.40
N THR A 169 -32.14 -4.53 -2.28
CA THR A 169 -32.99 -4.99 -3.40
C THR A 169 -33.98 -3.94 -3.89
N THR A 170 -34.20 -2.89 -3.11
CA THR A 170 -35.01 -1.72 -3.50
C THR A 170 -34.25 -0.73 -4.39
N GLN A 171 -32.95 -0.92 -4.61
CA GLN A 171 -32.13 -0.07 -5.47
C GLN A 171 -32.64 -0.14 -6.92
N GLN A 172 -32.92 1.02 -7.52
CA GLN A 172 -33.26 1.10 -8.93
C GLN A 172 -32.06 0.70 -9.80
N LYS A 173 -32.33 0.14 -10.99
CA LYS A 173 -31.28 -0.23 -11.95
C LYS A 173 -30.39 0.97 -12.24
N CYS A 174 -29.09 0.78 -12.04
CA CYS A 174 -28.07 1.80 -12.25
C CYS A 174 -26.74 1.11 -12.59
N PHE A 175 -25.79 1.91 -13.05
CA PHE A 175 -24.41 1.54 -13.27
C PHE A 175 -23.59 1.93 -12.05
N PHE A 176 -22.62 1.10 -11.69
CA PHE A 176 -21.70 1.38 -10.59
C PHE A 176 -20.28 1.57 -11.10
N LYS A 177 -19.55 2.47 -10.44
CA LYS A 177 -18.11 2.67 -10.62
C LYS A 177 -17.46 2.67 -9.25
N VAL A 178 -16.44 1.83 -9.06
CA VAL A 178 -15.64 1.80 -7.85
C VAL A 178 -14.28 2.43 -8.15
N VAL A 179 -13.83 3.31 -7.26
CA VAL A 179 -12.54 4.00 -7.39
C VAL A 179 -11.76 3.76 -6.10
N ALA A 180 -10.57 3.17 -6.24
CA ALA A 180 -9.64 3.01 -5.13
C ALA A 180 -9.08 4.37 -4.72
N GLU A 181 -8.83 4.55 -3.43
CA GLU A 181 -8.18 5.74 -2.91
C GLU A 181 -7.28 5.43 -1.71
N GLN A 182 -6.40 6.38 -1.43
CA GLN A 182 -5.56 6.36 -0.25
C GLN A 182 -5.93 7.58 0.61
N ILE A 183 -6.57 7.35 1.75
CA ILE A 183 -6.93 8.36 2.73
C ILE A 183 -5.84 8.44 3.80
N GLY A 184 -5.63 9.62 4.39
CA GLY A 184 -4.84 9.76 5.60
C GLY A 184 -3.34 9.85 5.39
N ILE A 185 -2.92 10.42 4.25
CA ILE A 185 -1.55 10.90 4.09
C ILE A 185 -1.36 12.12 5.01
N SER A 186 -1.12 11.87 6.30
CA SER A 186 -0.75 12.94 7.22
C SER A 186 0.74 13.21 7.08
N LYS A 187 1.09 14.45 6.69
CA LYS A 187 2.27 15.09 7.28
C LYS A 187 2.08 14.98 8.79
N GLY A 188 2.96 14.30 9.51
CA GLY A 188 2.85 14.27 10.96
C GLY A 188 2.88 15.71 11.48
N LYS A 189 2.25 15.89 12.64
CA LYS A 189 2.09 17.20 13.26
C LYS A 189 3.43 17.83 13.61
#